data_AF-A0A2V9Z2H0-F1
#
_entry.id   AF-A0A2V9Z2H0-F1
#
_cell.length_a   1.000
_cell.length_b   1.000
_cell.length_c   1.000
_cell.angle_alpha   90.00
_cell.angle_beta   90.00
_cell.angle_gamma   90.00
#
_symmetry.space_group_name_H-M   'P 1'
#
loop_
_entity.id
_entity.type
_entity.pdbx_description
1 polymer ?
#
loop_
_entity_poly.entity_id
_entity_poly.type
_entity_poly.pdbx_seq_one_letter_code
_entity_poly.pdbx_strand_id
1 'polypeptide(L)'
;MNFLIASRYGMLATMKSSSRQPELLSAPPALSGSTMANPHVCVQTEGNHRAILVHGIVFSRYSTQDRAAEAYAMATLFESGYAGQNHIARWFGYST
;
A
#
# COMPACT_ATOMS: atom_id res chain seq x y z
N MET A 1 -52.25 -17.40 -12.91
CA MET A 1 -52.19 -17.68 -14.36
C MET A 1 -50.81 -17.21 -14.85
N ASN A 2 -50.07 -18.10 -15.53
CA ASN A 2 -48.77 -17.90 -16.21
C ASN A 2 -48.64 -16.54 -16.94
N PHE A 3 -47.46 -15.94 -17.14
CA PHE A 3 -46.40 -16.44 -18.03
C PHE A 3 -45.03 -15.80 -17.80
N LEU A 4 -44.00 -16.64 -17.92
CA LEU A 4 -42.61 -16.29 -18.18
C LEU A 4 -42.45 -15.66 -19.57
N ILE A 5 -41.63 -14.63 -19.70
CA ILE A 5 -40.81 -14.40 -20.91
C ILE A 5 -39.38 -14.07 -20.46
N ALA A 6 -38.45 -14.91 -20.89
CA ALA A 6 -37.02 -14.76 -20.71
C ALA A 6 -36.46 -13.68 -21.65
N SER A 7 -35.47 -12.91 -21.20
CA SER A 7 -34.29 -12.66 -22.04
C SER A 7 -33.10 -12.17 -21.23
N ARG A 8 -31.95 -12.77 -21.55
CA ARG A 8 -30.65 -12.64 -20.92
C ARG A 8 -29.84 -11.59 -21.69
N TYR A 9 -29.01 -10.82 -20.98
CA TYR A 9 -27.90 -9.98 -21.46
C TYR A 9 -28.21 -8.67 -22.22
N GLY A 10 -28.14 -7.57 -21.45
CA GLY A 10 -27.04 -6.60 -21.54
C GLY A 10 -27.10 -5.53 -22.62
N MET A 11 -27.44 -4.28 -22.24
CA MET A 11 -26.85 -3.07 -22.83
C MET A 11 -27.18 -1.82 -21.99
N LEU A 12 -26.16 -1.29 -21.32
CA LEU A 12 -25.97 0.13 -20.95
C LEU A 12 -27.18 0.87 -20.36
N ALA A 13 -27.50 0.59 -19.10
CA ALA A 13 -28.04 1.65 -18.26
C ALA A 13 -26.96 2.73 -18.14
N THR A 14 -27.23 3.89 -18.71
CA THR A 14 -26.40 5.09 -18.63
C THR A 14 -26.39 5.59 -17.19
N MET A 15 -25.62 4.95 -16.32
CA MET A 15 -25.46 5.43 -14.95
C MET A 15 -24.53 6.64 -14.99
N LYS A 16 -25.16 7.81 -15.14
CA LYS A 16 -24.57 9.12 -14.92
C LYS A 16 -23.94 9.10 -13.52
N SER A 17 -22.63 8.88 -13.43
CA SER A 17 -21.86 8.92 -12.19
C SER A 17 -21.75 10.36 -11.71
N SER A 18 -22.87 10.90 -11.24
CA SER A 18 -22.90 12.07 -10.38
C SER A 18 -22.48 11.67 -8.97
N SER A 19 -21.20 11.35 -8.83
CA SER A 19 -20.51 11.50 -7.57
C SER A 19 -19.27 12.32 -7.89
N ARG A 20 -19.45 13.65 -8.01
CA ARG A 20 -18.41 14.56 -7.52
C ARG A 20 -18.22 14.24 -6.05
N GLN A 21 -17.53 13.15 -5.77
CA GLN A 21 -17.04 12.87 -4.44
C GLN A 21 -16.07 14.02 -4.18
N PRO A 22 -16.38 14.94 -3.24
CA PRO A 22 -15.41 15.97 -2.88
C PRO A 22 -14.13 15.22 -2.52
N GLU A 23 -12.98 15.60 -3.09
CA GLU A 23 -11.71 15.08 -2.59
C GLU A 23 -11.67 15.41 -1.10
N LEU A 24 -11.89 14.38 -0.27
CA LEU A 24 -12.31 14.59 1.11
C LEU A 24 -11.20 15.30 1.91
N LEU A 25 -9.96 15.16 1.49
CA LEU A 25 -8.79 15.91 1.94
C LEU A 25 -7.73 15.86 0.81
N SER A 26 -6.97 16.94 0.62
CA SER A 26 -5.76 16.87 -0.20
C SER A 26 -4.87 15.75 0.32
N ALA A 27 -4.30 14.93 -0.58
CA ALA A 27 -3.30 13.95 -0.17
C ALA A 27 -2.22 14.66 0.64
N PRO A 28 -1.88 14.20 1.86
CA PRO A 28 -0.83 14.82 2.64
C PRO A 28 0.44 14.86 1.79
N PRO A 29 1.24 15.94 1.86
CA PRO A 29 2.46 16.04 1.09
C PRO A 29 3.27 14.77 1.33
N ALA A 30 3.62 14.06 0.25
CA ALA A 30 4.53 12.94 0.34
C ALA A 30 5.78 13.46 1.03
N LEU A 31 6.05 12.96 2.25
CA LEU A 31 7.25 13.33 2.98
C LEU A 31 8.43 13.06 2.04
N SER A 32 9.26 14.07 1.78
CA SER A 32 10.37 13.95 0.83
C SER A 32 11.23 12.74 1.21
N GLY A 33 11.29 11.72 0.34
CA GLY A 33 11.95 10.43 0.63
C GLY A 33 11.03 9.30 1.12
N SER A 34 9.70 9.52 1.13
CA SER A 34 8.70 8.48 1.37
C SER A 34 8.28 7.82 0.06
N THR A 35 8.39 6.49 0.01
CA THR A 35 7.85 5.67 -1.09
C THR A 35 6.77 4.78 -0.51
N MET A 36 5.54 4.95 -1.01
CA MET A 36 4.46 4.03 -0.71
C MET A 36 4.79 2.70 -1.39
N ALA A 37 5.05 1.70 -0.55
CA ALA A 37 5.55 0.40 -0.96
C ALA A 37 4.37 -0.52 -1.35
N ASN A 38 3.25 -0.38 -0.63
CA ASN A 38 1.94 -1.00 -0.84
C ASN A 38 0.87 -0.08 -0.20
N PRO A 39 -0.43 -0.17 -0.54
CA PRO A 39 -1.50 0.54 0.18
C PRO A 39 -1.46 0.43 1.72
N HIS A 40 -0.77 -0.58 2.27
CA HIS A 40 -0.61 -0.75 3.71
C HIS A 40 0.76 -0.34 4.27
N VAL A 41 1.81 -0.29 3.44
CA VAL A 41 3.20 -0.11 3.89
C VAL A 41 3.83 1.09 3.20
N CYS A 42 4.39 2.00 3.99
CA CYS A 42 5.18 3.13 3.53
C CYS A 42 6.59 3.03 4.10
N VAL A 43 7.60 3.14 3.23
CA VAL A 43 9.00 3.18 3.65
C VAL A 43 9.50 4.60 3.45
N GLN A 44 10.00 5.20 4.52
CA GLN A 44 10.57 6.54 4.52
C GLN A 44 12.04 6.44 4.89
N THR A 45 12.90 7.04 4.08
CA THR A 45 14.34 7.14 4.40
C THR A 45 14.73 8.60 4.45
N GLU A 46 15.18 9.05 5.62
CA GLU A 46 15.64 10.41 5.86
C GLU A 46 17.06 10.38 6.42
N GLY A 47 18.03 10.82 5.61
CA GLY A 47 19.45 10.73 5.93
C GLY A 47 19.87 9.28 6.23
N ASN A 48 20.36 9.06 7.45
CA ASN A 48 20.81 7.74 7.92
C ASN A 48 19.73 6.95 8.68
N HIS A 49 18.48 7.39 8.65
CA HIS A 49 17.39 6.69 9.34
C HIS A 49 16.34 6.22 8.35
N ARG A 50 15.83 5.03 8.59
CA ARG A 50 14.69 4.48 7.87
C ARG A 50 13.55 4.23 8.84
N ALA A 51 12.37 4.70 8.47
CA ALA A 51 11.12 4.44 9.16
C ALA A 51 10.19 3.66 8.24
N ILE A 52 9.64 2.57 8.76
CA ILE A 52 8.62 1.77 8.10
C ILE A 52 7.31 2.08 8.80
N LEU A 53 6.31 2.48 8.04
CA LEU A 53 4.97 2.75 8.53
C LEU A 53 4.03 1.70 7.96
N VAL A 54 3.24 1.09 8.84
CA VAL A 54 2.15 0.19 8.46
C VAL A 54 0.84 0.87 8.86
N HIS A 55 -0.06 1.06 7.90
CA HIS A 55 -1.30 1.84 8.06
C HIS A 55 -1.07 3.26 8.64
N GLY A 56 0.09 3.86 8.36
CA GLY A 56 0.47 5.17 8.89
C GLY A 56 1.02 5.17 10.33
N ILE A 57 1.10 4.01 10.99
CA ILE A 57 1.71 3.84 12.31
C ILE A 57 3.16 3.41 12.14
N VAL A 58 4.08 3.99 12.93
CA VAL A 58 5.49 3.59 12.92
C VAL A 58 5.61 2.15 13.40
N PHE A 59 5.99 1.27 12.48
CA PHE A 59 6.21 -0.15 12.73
C PHE A 59 7.64 -0.41 13.21
N SER A 60 8.60 0.22 12.54
CA SER A 60 10.02 0.13 12.91
C SER A 60 10.76 1.37 12.48
N ARG A 61 11.72 1.82 13.30
CA ARG A 61 12.65 2.91 12.99
C ARG A 61 14.05 2.48 13.39
N TYR A 62 14.98 2.58 12.45
CA TYR A 62 16.37 2.16 12.64
C TYR A 62 17.32 3.02 11.81
N SER A 63 18.61 2.92 12.14
CA SER A 63 19.67 3.49 11.32
C SER A 63 19.89 2.62 10.08
N THR A 64 20.06 3.20 8.90
CA THR A 64 20.40 2.47 7.66
C THR A 64 21.75 1.76 7.74
N GLN A 65 22.57 2.09 8.73
CA GLN A 65 23.83 1.38 9.03
C GLN A 65 23.62 0.12 9.88
N ASP A 66 22.47 0.01 10.56
CA ASP A 66 22.13 -1.15 11.39
C ASP A 66 21.44 -2.22 10.54
N ARG A 67 22.26 -3.13 10.00
CA ARG A 67 21.79 -4.24 9.17
C ARG A 67 20.99 -5.28 9.95
N ALA A 68 21.23 -5.42 11.25
CA ALA A 68 20.47 -6.36 12.08
C ALA A 68 19.04 -5.86 12.29
N ALA A 69 18.88 -4.56 12.60
CA ALA A 69 17.57 -3.95 12.72
C ALA A 69 16.81 -3.93 11.38
N GLU A 70 17.51 -3.70 10.27
CA GLU A 70 16.92 -3.80 8.92
C GLU A 70 16.39 -5.21 8.63
N ALA A 71 17.21 -6.24 8.85
CA ALA A 71 16.81 -7.63 8.64
C ALA A 71 15.65 -8.04 9.56
N TYR A 72 15.66 -7.62 10.82
CA TYR A 72 14.57 -7.87 11.75
C TYR A 72 13.26 -7.24 11.26
N ALA A 73 13.32 -6.00 10.76
CA ALA A 73 12.15 -5.33 10.20
C ALA A 73 11.59 -6.04 8.96
N MET A 74 12.46 -6.52 8.07
CA MET A 74 12.07 -7.32 6.90
C MET A 74 11.40 -8.64 7.31
N ALA A 75 12.01 -9.38 8.24
CA ALA A 75 11.48 -10.65 8.74
C ALA A 75 10.10 -10.45 9.37
N THR A 76 9.96 -9.43 10.21
CA THR A 76 8.69 -9.15 10.90
C THR A 76 7.59 -8.77 9.89
N LEU A 77 7.91 -7.98 8.86
CA LEU A 77 6.96 -7.64 7.78
C LEU A 77 6.50 -8.86 6.98
N PHE A 78 7.38 -9.83 6.78
CA PHE A 78 7.07 -11.08 6.10
C PHE A 78 6.20 -11.98 6.96
N GLU A 79 6.61 -12.20 8.21
CA GLU A 79 5.91 -13.05 9.17
C GLU A 79 4.51 -12.52 9.51
N SER A 80 4.35 -11.19 9.57
CA SER A 80 3.05 -10.56 9.81
C SER A 80 2.15 -10.50 8.57
N GLY A 81 2.64 -10.92 7.40
CA GLY A 81 1.88 -10.92 6.16
C GLY A 81 1.65 -9.55 5.52
N TYR A 82 2.32 -8.48 6.00
CA TYR A 82 2.19 -7.15 5.40
C TYR A 82 2.94 -7.03 4.08
N ALA A 83 3.96 -7.88 3.87
CA ALA A 83 4.74 -7.89 2.64
C ALA A 83 5.22 -9.29 2.28
N GLY A 84 5.17 -9.64 1.00
CA GLY A 84 5.83 -10.84 0.46
C GLY A 84 7.32 -10.59 0.17
N GLN A 85 8.09 -11.67 0.00
CA GLN A 85 9.54 -11.59 -0.27
C GLN A 85 9.88 -10.69 -1.48
N ASN A 86 9.13 -10.79 -2.57
CA ASN A 86 9.34 -9.95 -3.77
C ASN A 86 9.11 -8.46 -3.51
N HIS A 87 8.16 -8.13 -2.63
CA HIS A 87 7.88 -6.76 -2.26
C HIS A 87 9.01 -6.21 -1.39
N ILE A 88 9.44 -6.99 -0.39
CA ILE A 88 10.55 -6.65 0.49
C ILE A 88 11.83 -6.43 -0.34
N ALA A 89 12.19 -7.37 -1.21
CA ALA A 89 13.39 -7.25 -2.04
C ALA A 89 13.39 -5.93 -2.84
N ARG A 90 12.27 -5.58 -3.48
CA ARG A 90 12.14 -4.32 -4.24
C ARG A 90 12.23 -3.08 -3.37
N TRP A 91 11.59 -3.06 -2.19
CA TRP A 91 11.56 -1.87 -1.32
C TRP A 91 12.91 -1.57 -0.67
N PHE A 92 13.70 -2.61 -0.43
CA PHE A 92 15.00 -2.50 0.21
C PHE A 92 16.18 -2.51 -0.77
N GLY A 93 15.93 -2.62 -2.09
CA GLY A 93 16.94 -2.57 -3.13
C GLY A 93 17.72 -3.88 -3.33
N TYR A 94 17.15 -5.01 -2.91
CA TYR A 94 17.69 -6.34 -3.13
C TYR A 94 17.14 -6.96 -4.42
N SER A 95 17.91 -7.88 -5.00
CA SER A 95 17.47 -8.70 -6.14
C SER A 95 16.43 -9.73 -5.69
N THR A 96 15.44 -10.00 -6.54
CA THR A 96 14.38 -11.00 -6.33
C THR A 96 14.81 -12.38 -6.80
#